data_AF-A0A2J5NC02-F1
#
_entry.id   AF-A0A2J5NC02-F1
#
_cell.length_a   1.000
_cell.length_b   1.000
_cell.length_c   1.000
_cell.angle_alpha   90.00
_cell.angle_beta   90.00
_cell.angle_gamma   90.00
#
_symmetry.space_group_name_H-M   'P 1'
#
loop_
_entity.id
_entity.type
_entity.pdbx_description
1 polymer ?
#
loop_
_entity_poly.entity_id
_entity_poly.type
_entity_poly.pdbx_seq_one_letter_code
_entity_poly.pdbx_strand_id
1 'polypeptide(L)'
;ILTHGDWLTLLPILNHEQAAIRLHWLASLLVDAQKRQQGITLISNPDAWPLVNQLAAALPAARLQAIARDVSACREQLLSVVGINRELLLTERLLRWEHYLQPGAVLPVSHL
;
A
#
# COMPACT_ATOMS: atom_id res chain seq x y z
N ILE A 1 4.97 7.29 11.98
CA ILE A 1 3.70 7.45 11.22
C ILE A 1 2.95 6.13 11.11
N LEU A 2 3.61 4.96 10.98
CA LEU A 2 2.95 3.64 11.09
C LEU A 2 3.42 2.87 12.33
N THR A 3 3.34 3.48 13.52
CA THR A 3 4.01 2.92 14.72
C THR A 3 3.33 1.67 15.29
N HIS A 4 2.10 1.32 14.87
CA HIS A 4 1.37 0.16 15.39
C HIS A 4 0.57 -0.61 14.32
N GLY A 5 0.81 -0.33 13.03
CA GLY A 5 0.01 -0.96 11.97
C GLY A 5 -1.43 -0.47 11.91
N ASP A 6 -1.72 0.74 12.38
CA ASP A 6 -2.99 1.44 12.17
C ASP A 6 -2.95 2.15 10.80
N TRP A 7 -3.43 1.47 9.78
CA TRP A 7 -3.51 1.98 8.42
C TRP A 7 -4.81 2.76 8.19
N LEU A 8 -5.84 2.54 9.00
CA LEU A 8 -7.10 3.29 8.90
C LEU A 8 -6.87 4.80 9.05
N THR A 9 -5.83 5.22 9.77
CA THR A 9 -5.34 6.61 9.83
C THR A 9 -5.02 7.24 8.47
N LEU A 10 -4.79 6.44 7.42
CA LEU A 10 -4.58 6.92 6.05
C LEU A 10 -5.87 7.27 5.33
N LEU A 11 -7.04 6.89 5.85
CA LEU A 11 -8.33 7.11 5.19
C LEU A 11 -8.57 8.59 4.84
N PRO A 12 -8.36 9.58 5.75
CA PRO A 12 -8.54 10.99 5.40
C PRO A 12 -7.58 11.49 4.32
N ILE A 13 -6.40 10.86 4.18
CA ILE A 13 -5.40 11.21 3.17
C ILE A 13 -5.79 10.61 1.82
N LEU A 14 -6.28 9.36 1.81
CA LEU A 14 -6.59 8.61 0.60
C LEU A 14 -7.99 8.90 0.05
N ASN A 15 -8.99 9.16 0.91
CA ASN A 15 -10.36 9.47 0.52
C ASN A 15 -10.49 10.90 -0.02
N HIS A 16 -9.93 11.11 -1.20
CA HIS A 16 -9.91 12.38 -1.92
C HIS A 16 -10.35 12.18 -3.37
N GLU A 17 -10.75 13.25 -4.06
CA GLU A 17 -11.01 13.25 -5.51
C GLU A 17 -9.85 12.66 -6.35
N GLN A 18 -8.62 12.72 -5.83
CA GLN A 18 -7.40 12.23 -6.49
C GLN A 18 -6.93 10.89 -5.89
N ALA A 19 -7.83 10.10 -5.31
CA ALA A 19 -7.50 8.85 -4.64
C ALA A 19 -6.66 7.90 -5.51
N ALA A 20 -6.97 7.79 -6.81
CA ALA A 20 -6.20 6.94 -7.72
C ALA A 20 -4.72 7.38 -7.85
N ILE A 21 -4.44 8.68 -7.82
CA ILE A 21 -3.07 9.22 -7.83
C ILE A 21 -2.39 8.97 -6.49
N ARG A 22 -3.11 9.19 -5.38
CA ARG A 22 -2.56 8.97 -4.03
C ARG A 22 -2.25 7.50 -3.76
N LEU A 23 -3.10 6.58 -4.25
CA LEU A 23 -2.82 5.14 -4.23
C LEU A 23 -1.61 4.79 -5.09
N HIS A 24 -1.39 5.47 -6.22
CA HIS A 24 -0.18 5.29 -7.00
C HIS A 24 1.09 5.70 -6.23
N TRP A 25 1.05 6.83 -5.50
CA TRP A 25 2.16 7.24 -4.62
C TRP A 25 2.42 6.22 -3.51
N LEU A 26 1.36 5.67 -2.90
CA LEU A 26 1.50 4.62 -1.90
C LEU A 26 2.13 3.36 -2.51
N ALA A 27 1.66 2.93 -3.69
CA ALA A 27 2.22 1.77 -4.39
C ALA A 27 3.70 1.97 -4.74
N SER A 28 4.10 3.15 -5.22
CA SER A 28 5.50 3.42 -5.57
C SER A 28 6.42 3.38 -4.34
N LEU A 29 5.98 3.91 -3.19
CA LEU A 29 6.72 3.81 -1.92
C LEU A 29 6.91 2.37 -1.46
N LEU A 30 5.87 1.54 -1.57
CA LEU A 30 5.93 0.12 -1.19
C LEU A 30 6.86 -0.68 -2.11
N VAL A 31 6.85 -0.37 -3.41
CA VAL A 31 7.77 -0.98 -4.39
C VAL A 31 9.21 -0.54 -4.14
N ASP A 32 9.46 0.73 -3.83
CA ASP A 32 10.80 1.21 -3.50
C ASP A 32 11.33 0.59 -2.20
N ALA A 33 10.46 0.33 -1.22
CA ALA A 33 10.83 -0.42 -0.02
C ALA A 33 11.26 -1.87 -0.34
N GLN A 34 10.60 -2.54 -1.29
CA GLN A 34 11.02 -3.87 -1.76
C GLN A 34 12.36 -3.82 -2.50
N LYS A 35 12.52 -2.86 -3.42
CA LYS A 35 13.79 -2.62 -4.13
C LYS A 35 14.93 -2.41 -3.13
N ARG A 36 14.68 -1.64 -2.06
CA ARG A 36 15.63 -1.39 -0.99
C ARG A 36 16.05 -2.67 -0.26
N GLN A 37 15.12 -3.58 0.02
CA GLN A 37 15.41 -4.88 0.63
C GLN A 37 16.28 -5.77 -0.28
N GLN A 38 16.18 -5.58 -1.59
CA GLN A 38 16.97 -6.30 -2.61
C GLN A 38 18.31 -5.64 -2.94
N GLY A 39 18.65 -4.51 -2.30
CA GLY A 39 19.89 -3.77 -2.57
C GLY A 39 19.87 -2.94 -3.86
N ILE A 40 18.69 -2.73 -4.46
CA ILE A 40 18.53 -1.88 -5.64
C ILE A 40 18.58 -0.41 -5.22
N THR A 41 19.44 0.38 -5.87
CA THR A 41 19.65 1.81 -5.57
C THR A 41 18.75 2.74 -6.38
N LEU A 42 18.26 2.30 -7.54
CA LEU A 42 17.36 3.08 -8.39
C LEU A 42 15.91 3.01 -7.86
N ILE A 43 15.49 4.08 -7.19
CA ILE A 43 14.16 4.23 -6.60
C ILE A 43 13.38 5.39 -7.25
N SER A 44 12.05 5.32 -7.17
CA SER A 44 11.15 6.33 -7.73
C SER A 44 10.94 7.53 -6.81
N ASN A 45 11.11 7.36 -5.50
CA ASN A 45 10.84 8.39 -4.48
C ASN A 45 12.12 8.76 -3.68
N PRO A 46 13.16 9.33 -4.30
CA PRO A 46 14.43 9.63 -3.63
C PRO A 46 14.29 10.72 -2.54
N ASP A 47 13.34 11.63 -2.70
CA ASP A 47 12.96 12.67 -1.74
C ASP A 47 12.31 12.09 -0.45
N ALA A 48 11.72 10.89 -0.55
CA ALA A 48 11.11 10.17 0.57
C ALA A 48 11.99 9.04 1.12
N TRP A 49 13.31 9.10 0.91
CA TRP A 49 14.24 8.03 1.34
C TRP A 49 14.11 7.58 2.80
N PRO A 50 13.92 8.46 3.80
CA PRO A 50 13.71 8.03 5.18
C PRO A 50 12.48 7.14 5.35
N LEU A 51 11.38 7.47 4.66
CA LEU A 51 10.15 6.69 4.69
C LEU A 51 10.32 5.34 3.99
N VAL A 52 11.01 5.31 2.85
CA VAL A 52 11.33 4.06 2.13
C VAL A 52 12.12 3.11 3.03
N ASN A 53 13.14 3.58 3.74
CA ASN A 53 13.90 2.74 4.68
C ASN A 53 13.04 2.29 5.87
N GLN A 54 12.18 3.16 6.39
CA GLN A 54 11.28 2.79 7.49
C GLN A 54 10.33 1.66 7.06
N LEU A 55 9.74 1.75 5.88
CA LEU A 55 8.88 0.69 5.32
C LEU A 55 9.66 -0.61 5.10
N ALA A 56 10.86 -0.52 4.52
CA ALA A 56 11.73 -1.67 4.26
C ALA A 56 12.17 -2.38 5.56
N ALA A 57 12.37 -1.64 6.65
CA ALA A 57 12.73 -2.19 7.95
C ALA A 57 11.52 -2.75 8.72
N ALA A 58 10.35 -2.11 8.60
CA ALA A 58 9.17 -2.46 9.38
C ALA A 58 8.38 -3.64 8.81
N LEU A 59 8.43 -3.87 7.49
CA LEU A 59 7.55 -4.82 6.81
C LEU A 59 8.36 -5.90 6.08
N PRO A 60 8.06 -7.19 6.31
CA PRO A 60 8.60 -8.29 5.50
C PRO A 60 8.28 -8.12 4.02
N ALA A 61 9.19 -8.58 3.14
CA ALA A 61 9.07 -8.49 1.68
C ALA A 61 7.71 -8.99 1.16
N ALA A 62 7.24 -10.14 1.68
CA ALA A 62 5.97 -10.73 1.28
C ALA A 62 4.77 -9.81 1.59
N ARG A 63 4.79 -9.11 2.74
CA ARG A 63 3.72 -8.17 3.11
C ARG A 63 3.79 -6.90 2.27
N LEU A 64 4.97 -6.36 2.02
CA LEU A 64 5.14 -5.24 1.09
C LEU A 64 4.57 -5.58 -0.29
N GLN A 65 4.83 -6.80 -0.79
CA GLN A 65 4.35 -7.26 -2.09
C GLN A 65 2.83 -7.44 -2.12
N ALA A 66 2.27 -8.09 -1.11
CA ALA A 66 0.82 -8.28 -0.99
C ALA A 66 0.08 -6.94 -0.94
N ILE A 67 0.56 -6.00 -0.11
CA ILE A 67 -0.06 -4.68 0.01
C ILE A 67 0.09 -3.88 -1.29
N ALA A 68 1.28 -3.86 -1.92
CA ALA A 68 1.49 -3.13 -3.18
C ALA A 68 0.56 -3.61 -4.31
N ARG A 69 0.31 -4.92 -4.37
CA ARG A 69 -0.64 -5.52 -5.32
C ARG A 69 -2.06 -5.08 -5.02
N ASP A 70 -2.50 -5.16 -3.78
CA ASP A 70 -3.86 -4.76 -3.39
C ASP A 70 -4.09 -3.24 -3.56
N VAL A 71 -3.09 -2.42 -3.31
CA VAL A 71 -3.13 -0.96 -3.60
C VAL A 71 -3.35 -0.73 -5.09
N SER A 72 -2.62 -1.45 -5.94
CA SER A 72 -2.74 -1.35 -7.40
C SER A 72 -4.12 -1.81 -7.89
N ALA A 73 -4.64 -2.92 -7.34
CA ALA A 73 -5.98 -3.42 -7.65
C ALA A 73 -7.09 -2.45 -7.20
N CYS A 74 -6.95 -1.88 -5.99
CA CYS A 74 -7.87 -0.85 -5.50
C CYS A 74 -7.88 0.38 -6.42
N ARG A 75 -6.69 0.81 -6.87
CA ARG A 75 -6.57 1.92 -7.82
C ARG A 75 -7.29 1.62 -9.13
N GLU A 76 -7.13 0.41 -9.67
CA GLU A 76 -7.81 0.01 -10.90
C GLU A 76 -9.33 0.02 -10.72
N GLN A 77 -9.85 -0.47 -9.59
CA GLN A 77 -11.29 -0.42 -9.29
C GLN A 77 -11.83 1.02 -9.24
N LEU A 78 -11.07 1.94 -8.64
CA LEU A 78 -11.47 3.36 -8.63
C LEU A 78 -11.49 4.01 -10.01
N LEU A 79 -10.69 3.52 -10.97
CA LEU A 79 -10.62 4.06 -12.32
C LEU A 79 -11.62 3.41 -13.28
N SER A 80 -11.93 2.13 -13.07
CA SER A 80 -12.73 1.32 -14.00
C SER A 80 -14.20 1.18 -13.60
N VAL A 81 -14.54 1.27 -12.31
CA VAL A 81 -15.90 1.05 -11.81
C VAL A 81 -16.62 2.39 -11.59
N VAL A 82 -17.53 2.72 -12.51
CA VAL A 82 -18.37 3.92 -12.41
C VAL A 82 -19.30 3.83 -11.21
N GLY A 83 -19.39 4.92 -10.43
CA GLY A 83 -20.30 5.01 -9.28
C GLY A 83 -19.86 4.21 -8.05
N ILE A 84 -18.64 3.66 -8.03
CA ILE A 84 -18.11 2.96 -6.86
C ILE A 84 -18.05 3.88 -5.63
N ASN A 85 -18.46 3.38 -4.47
CA ASN A 85 -18.31 4.11 -3.22
C ASN A 85 -16.84 4.08 -2.78
N ARG A 86 -16.12 5.17 -3.08
CA ARG A 86 -14.69 5.32 -2.80
C ARG A 86 -14.35 5.13 -1.33
N GLU A 87 -15.13 5.73 -0.44
CA GLU A 87 -14.85 5.67 1.01
C GLU A 87 -14.99 4.25 1.54
N LEU A 88 -16.07 3.56 1.16
CA LEU A 88 -16.28 2.17 1.53
C LEU A 88 -15.16 1.28 1.00
N LEU A 89 -14.80 1.43 -0.28
CA LEU A 89 -13.71 0.66 -0.89
C LEU A 89 -12.38 0.89 -0.16
N LEU A 90 -12.00 2.15 0.08
CA LEU A 90 -10.75 2.48 0.76
C LEU A 90 -10.74 1.97 2.20
N THR A 91 -11.85 2.08 2.92
CA THR A 91 -11.99 1.57 4.28
C THR A 91 -11.78 0.06 4.32
N GLU A 92 -12.44 -0.69 3.43
CA GLU A 92 -12.26 -2.14 3.32
C GLU A 92 -10.80 -2.52 3.03
N ARG A 93 -10.15 -1.81 2.11
CA ARG A 93 -8.76 -2.08 1.72
C ARG A 93 -7.78 -1.78 2.85
N LEU A 94 -7.96 -0.68 3.57
CA LEU A 94 -7.10 -0.32 4.71
C LEU A 94 -7.19 -1.37 5.81
N LEU A 95 -8.40 -1.76 6.22
CA LEU A 95 -8.62 -2.80 7.22
C LEU A 95 -8.01 -4.15 6.78
N ARG A 96 -8.11 -4.48 5.49
CA ARG A 96 -7.49 -5.69 4.93
C ARG A 96 -5.96 -5.64 5.03
N TRP A 97 -5.34 -4.49 4.77
CA TRP A 97 -3.88 -4.35 4.90
C TRP A 97 -3.43 -4.47 6.36
N GLU A 98 -4.20 -3.95 7.32
CA GLU A 98 -3.95 -4.18 8.75
C GLU A 98 -4.00 -5.67 9.09
N HIS A 99 -4.96 -6.40 8.51
CA HIS A 99 -5.04 -7.85 8.69
C HIS A 99 -3.77 -8.56 8.18
N TYR A 100 -3.22 -8.15 7.03
CA TYR A 100 -1.96 -8.72 6.52
C TYR A 100 -0.77 -8.51 7.46
N LEU A 101 -0.82 -7.49 8.34
CA LEU A 101 0.22 -7.24 9.33
C LEU A 101 0.17 -8.17 10.54
N GLN A 102 -0.96 -8.85 10.76
CA GLN A 102 -1.10 -9.76 11.89
C GLN A 102 -0.18 -10.98 11.73
N PRO A 103 0.44 -11.48 12.83
CA PRO A 103 1.22 -12.70 12.79
C PRO A 103 0.36 -13.89 12.30
N GLY A 104 0.88 -14.66 11.34
CA GLY A 104 0.17 -15.82 10.80
C GLY A 104 -0.96 -15.51 9.81
N ALA A 105 -1.20 -14.24 9.46
CA ALA A 105 -2.18 -13.88 8.44
C ALA A 105 -1.85 -14.49 7.09
N VAL A 106 -2.87 -15.03 6.41
CA VAL A 106 -2.75 -15.56 5.06
C VAL A 106 -2.69 -14.39 4.08
N LEU A 107 -1.63 -14.34 3.27
CA LEU A 107 -1.45 -13.32 2.26
C LEU A 107 -2.11 -13.76 0.94
N PRO A 108 -2.65 -12.82 0.15
CA PRO A 108 -3.25 -13.12 -1.14
C PRO A 108 -2.18 -13.68 -2.09
N VAL A 109 -2.49 -14.84 -2.68
CA VAL A 109 -1.71 -15.40 -3.78
C VAL A 109 -2.32 -14.87 -5.07
N SER A 110 -1.48 -14.46 -6.02
CA SER A 110 -1.97 -14.08 -7.34
C SER A 110 -2.55 -15.32 -8.02
N HIS A 111 -3.84 -15.27 -8.34
CA HIS A 111 -4.48 -16.24 -9.22
C HIS A 111 -4.56 -15.65 -10.63
N LEU A 112 -4.35 -16.51 -11.63
CA LEU A 112 -4.42 -16.18 -13.06
C LEU A 112 -5.87 -16.09 -13.52
#